data_AF-A0A1Q7Q810-F1
#
_entry.id   AF-A0A1Q7Q810-F1
#
_cell.length_a   1.000
_cell.length_b   1.000
_cell.length_c   1.000
_cell.angle_alpha   90.00
_cell.angle_beta   90.00
_cell.angle_gamma   90.00
#
_symmetry.space_group_name_H-M   'P 1'
#
loop_
_entity.id
_entity.type
_entity.pdbx_description
1 polymer ?
#
loop_
_entity_poly.entity_id
_entity_poly.type
_entity_poly.pdbx_seq_one_letter_code
_entity_poly.pdbx_strand_id
1 'polypeptide(L)'
;MDRVDLRAAVEQVDREIAALPLASSVLRGAWSQLVCALALGPERPTRKCPHCGNVGMCDATLCGYCWKKLVPADDAERCGDPAYLVSVT
;
A
#
# COMPACT_ATOMS: atom_id res chain seq x y z
N MET A 1 11.49 10.70 -4.41
CA MET A 1 10.92 10.16 -3.17
C MET A 1 9.71 9.35 -3.57
N ASP A 2 9.74 8.05 -3.33
CA ASP A 2 8.62 7.16 -3.64
C ASP A 2 7.49 7.36 -2.60
N ARG A 3 6.27 7.02 -2.95
CA ARG A 3 5.12 6.97 -2.04
C ARG A 3 5.32 5.96 -0.91
N VAL A 4 6.09 4.89 -1.14
CA VAL A 4 6.54 3.94 -0.10
C VAL A 4 7.42 4.65 0.93
N ASP A 5 8.44 5.38 0.47
CA ASP A 5 9.33 6.15 1.35
C ASP A 5 8.55 7.18 2.17
N LEU A 6 7.57 7.83 1.55
CA LEU A 6 6.72 8.82 2.21
C LEU A 6 5.84 8.21 3.30
N ARG A 7 5.27 7.02 3.08
CA ARG A 7 4.50 6.28 4.10
C ARG A 7 5.37 5.93 5.29
N ALA A 8 6.56 5.37 5.03
CA ALA A 8 7.50 5.01 6.08
C ALA A 8 7.90 6.24 6.92
N ALA A 9 8.11 7.40 6.26
CA ALA A 9 8.39 8.65 6.95
C ALA A 9 7.21 9.12 7.82
N VAL A 10 5.97 9.05 7.32
CA VAL A 10 4.77 9.39 8.10
C VAL A 10 4.62 8.46 9.31
N GLU A 11 4.78 7.14 9.13
CA GLU A 11 4.70 6.17 10.22
C GLU A 11 5.79 6.40 11.28
N GLN A 12 7.01 6.78 10.86
CA GLN A 12 8.07 7.12 11.81
C GLN A 12 7.69 8.34 12.65
N VAL A 13 7.24 9.43 12.02
CA VAL A 13 6.87 10.66 12.74
C VAL A 13 5.69 10.41 13.68
N ASP A 14 4.71 9.59 13.27
CA ASP A 14 3.58 9.22 14.12
C ASP A 14 4.04 8.49 15.41
N ARG A 15 4.97 7.53 15.28
CA ARG A 15 5.59 6.85 16.42
C ARG A 15 6.33 7.82 17.35
N GLU A 16 7.11 8.74 16.79
CA GLU A 16 7.86 9.72 17.59
C GLU A 16 6.89 10.65 18.34
N ILE A 17 5.85 11.16 17.68
CA ILE A 17 4.83 12.01 18.32
C ILE A 17 4.11 11.25 19.44
N ALA A 18 3.80 9.96 19.24
CA ALA A 18 3.19 9.11 20.25
C ALA A 18 4.10 8.84 21.45
N ALA A 19 5.42 8.79 21.24
CA ALA A 19 6.41 8.57 22.29
C ALA A 19 6.68 9.83 23.14
N LEU A 20 6.27 11.02 22.70
CA LEU A 20 6.46 12.25 23.45
C LEU A 20 5.56 12.26 24.71
N PRO A 21 6.12 12.38 25.93
CA PRO A 21 5.38 12.27 27.18
C PRO A 21 4.31 13.35 27.36
N LEU A 22 4.44 14.49 26.66
CA LEU A 22 3.48 15.60 26.68
C LEU A 22 3.31 16.21 25.28
N ALA A 23 3.10 15.39 24.25
CA ALA A 23 2.68 15.93 22.95
C ALA A 23 1.41 16.76 23.12
N SER A 24 1.49 18.05 22.79
CA SER A 24 0.34 18.96 22.88
C SER A 24 -0.81 18.45 22.00
N SER A 25 -2.05 18.63 22.46
CA SER A 25 -3.24 18.28 21.67
C SER A 25 -3.27 19.02 20.33
N VAL A 26 -2.72 20.23 20.29
CA VAL A 26 -2.55 21.04 19.08
C VAL A 26 -1.63 20.34 18.07
N LEU A 27 -0.47 19.84 18.51
CA LEU A 27 0.45 19.10 17.62
C LEU A 27 -0.20 17.84 17.08
N ARG A 28 -0.85 17.04 17.94
CA ARG A 28 -1.56 15.83 17.51
C ARG A 28 -2.68 16.14 16.52
N GLY A 29 -3.43 17.23 16.75
CA GLY A 29 -4.47 17.68 15.83
C GLY A 29 -3.92 18.11 14.47
N ALA A 30 -2.89 18.96 14.45
CA ALA A 30 -2.25 19.40 13.21
C ALA A 30 -1.62 18.23 12.43
N TRP A 31 -0.98 17.30 13.14
CA TRP A 31 -0.42 16.08 12.56
C TRP A 31 -1.51 15.20 11.94
N SER A 32 -2.63 14.96 12.65
CA SER A 32 -3.75 14.19 12.11
C SER A 32 -4.34 14.84 10.84
N GLN A 33 -4.47 16.17 10.80
CA GLN A 33 -4.94 16.89 9.61
C GLN A 33 -4.00 16.69 8.42
N LEU A 34 -2.67 16.75 8.65
CA LEU A 34 -1.67 16.50 7.63
C LEU A 34 -1.75 15.07 7.08
N VAL A 35 -1.80 14.07 7.96
CA VAL A 35 -1.93 12.66 7.56
C VAL A 35 -3.21 12.42 6.76
N CYS A 36 -4.33 13.02 7.20
CA CYS A 36 -5.60 12.97 6.45
C CYS A 36 -5.47 13.60 5.06
N ALA A 37 -4.85 14.78 4.96
CA ALA A 37 -4.67 15.47 3.69
C ALA A 37 -3.76 14.70 2.71
N LEU A 38 -2.74 14.01 3.22
CA LEU A 38 -1.87 13.16 2.40
C LEU A 38 -2.59 11.92 1.88
N ALA A 39 -3.69 11.50 2.53
CA ALA A 39 -4.57 10.40 2.13
C ALA A 39 -3.79 9.15 1.67
N LEU A 40 -2.68 8.83 2.34
CA LEU A 40 -1.78 7.80 1.86
C LEU A 40 -2.45 6.43 1.81
N GLY A 41 -3.43 6.18 2.69
CA GLY A 41 -4.24 4.96 2.77
C GLY A 41 -3.39 3.70 3.01
N PRO A 42 -4.01 2.53 3.22
CA PRO A 42 -3.28 1.27 3.22
C PRO A 42 -2.57 1.07 1.87
N GLU A 43 -1.48 0.29 1.86
CA GLU A 43 -0.81 -0.03 0.59
C GLU A 43 -1.78 -0.82 -0.26
N ARG A 44 -1.96 -0.41 -1.52
CA ARG A 44 -2.86 -1.15 -2.40
C ARG A 44 -2.16 -2.45 -2.77
N PRO A 45 -2.80 -3.59 -2.52
CA PRO A 45 -2.12 -4.85 -2.72
C PRO A 45 -1.91 -5.09 -4.22
N THR A 46 -0.81 -5.76 -4.55
CA THR A 46 -0.32 -5.89 -5.92
C THR A 46 -0.24 -7.36 -6.34
N ARG A 47 -0.36 -7.61 -7.65
CA ARG A 47 -0.22 -8.94 -8.25
C ARG A 47 0.56 -8.89 -9.56
N LYS A 48 1.18 -10.01 -9.94
CA LYS A 48 1.75 -10.18 -11.27
C LYS A 48 0.65 -10.39 -12.30
N CYS A 49 0.78 -9.75 -13.46
CA CYS A 49 -0.08 -9.99 -14.61
C CYS A 49 0.10 -11.45 -15.10
N PRO A 50 -0.97 -12.25 -15.24
CA PRO A 50 -0.85 -13.64 -15.71
C PRO A 50 -0.41 -13.75 -17.18
N HIS A 51 -0.47 -12.65 -17.94
CA HIS A 51 -0.12 -12.64 -19.36
C HIS A 51 1.31 -12.18 -19.64
N CYS A 52 1.87 -11.28 -18.82
CA CYS A 52 3.17 -10.66 -19.09
C CYS A 52 4.08 -10.53 -17.86
N GLY A 53 3.66 -10.98 -16.68
CA GLY A 53 4.47 -11.02 -15.47
C GLY A 53 4.70 -9.69 -14.75
N ASN A 54 4.41 -8.54 -15.38
CA ASN A 54 4.56 -7.22 -14.75
C ASN A 54 3.65 -7.06 -13.53
N VAL A 55 4.13 -6.32 -12.52
CA VAL A 55 3.40 -6.06 -11.27
C VAL A 55 2.44 -4.88 -11.45
N GLY A 56 1.21 -5.03 -10.94
CA GLY A 56 0.20 -3.98 -10.94
C GLY A 56 -0.79 -4.15 -9.80
N MET A 57 -1.76 -3.23 -9.70
CA MET A 57 -2.78 -3.28 -8.66
C MET A 57 -3.65 -4.52 -8.79
N CYS A 58 -4.01 -5.16 -7.66
CA CYS A 58 -4.82 -6.36 -7.67
C CYS A 58 -6.23 -6.16 -8.23
N ASP A 59 -6.84 -5.01 -7.98
CA ASP A 59 -8.19 -4.67 -8.46
C ASP A 59 -8.17 -4.17 -9.92
N ALA A 60 -7.02 -4.15 -10.58
CA ALA A 60 -6.92 -3.77 -11.98
C ALA A 60 -7.66 -4.77 -12.87
N THR A 61 -8.55 -4.27 -13.72
CA THR A 61 -9.30 -5.04 -14.74
C THR A 61 -8.59 -5.11 -16.09
N LEU A 62 -7.53 -4.32 -16.28
CA LEU A 62 -6.67 -4.26 -17.47
C LEU A 62 -5.20 -4.14 -17.05
N CYS A 63 -4.31 -4.81 -17.78
CA CYS A 63 -2.87 -4.63 -17.60
C CYS A 63 -2.39 -3.37 -18.33
N GLY A 64 -1.76 -2.42 -17.62
CA GLY A 64 -1.19 -1.21 -18.24
C GLY A 64 0.01 -1.44 -19.17
N TYR A 65 0.56 -2.66 -19.20
CA TYR A 65 1.71 -3.02 -20.05
C TYR A 65 1.27 -3.75 -21.31
N CYS A 66 0.55 -4.87 -21.17
CA CYS A 66 0.15 -5.70 -22.31
C CYS A 66 -1.30 -5.48 -22.76
N TRP A 67 -2.04 -4.59 -22.09
CA TRP A 67 -3.41 -4.18 -22.41
C TRP A 67 -4.46 -5.31 -22.43
N LYS A 68 -4.13 -6.51 -21.96
CA LYS A 68 -5.06 -7.62 -21.84
C LYS A 68 -5.98 -7.44 -20.63
N LYS A 69 -7.22 -7.89 -20.76
CA LYS A 69 -8.17 -7.99 -19.65
C LYS A 69 -7.61 -8.92 -18.58
N LEU A 70 -7.73 -8.48 -17.34
CA LEU A 70 -7.42 -9.24 -16.16
C LEU A 70 -8.74 -9.74 -15.59
N VAL A 71 -8.81 -11.04 -15.29
CA VAL A 71 -9.93 -11.57 -14.52
C VAL A 71 -9.78 -10.99 -13.10
N PRO A 72 -10.79 -10.30 -12.55
CA PRO A 72 -10.80 -9.95 -11.13
C PRO A 72 -10.52 -11.23 -10.35
N ALA A 73 -9.58 -11.20 -9.41
CA ALA A 73 -9.45 -12.34 -8.51
C ALA A 73 -10.74 -12.35 -7.69
N ASP A 74 -11.55 -13.40 -7.78
CA ASP A 74 -12.74 -13.60 -6.93
C ASP A 74 -12.36 -13.83 -5.45
N ASP A 75 -11.08 -13.77 -5.15
CA ASP A 75 -10.43 -14.16 -3.93
C ASP A 75 -9.56 -13.00 -3.44
N ALA A 76 -10.14 -12.19 -2.54
CA ALA A 76 -9.41 -11.24 -1.71
C ALA A 76 -8.25 -11.90 -0.93
N GLU A 77 -8.27 -13.23 -0.76
CA GLU A 77 -7.20 -14.04 -0.16
C GLU A 77 -5.94 -14.14 -1.04
N ARG A 78 -6.09 -14.16 -2.37
CA ARG A 78 -4.98 -14.39 -3.30
C ARG A 78 -4.09 -13.17 -3.53
N CYS A 79 -4.52 -12.04 -2.98
CA CYS A 79 -3.85 -10.75 -3.08
C CYS A 79 -3.04 -10.41 -1.80
N GLY A 80 -2.98 -11.33 -0.83
CA GLY A 80 -2.23 -11.15 0.42
C GLY A 80 -1.39 -12.35 0.89
N ASP A 81 -1.33 -13.45 0.13
CA ASP A 81 -0.64 -14.67 0.59
C ASP A 81 0.84 -14.74 0.11
N PRO A 82 1.83 -14.71 1.02
CA PRO A 82 3.25 -14.94 0.68
C PRO A 82 3.57 -16.38 0.24
N ALA A 83 2.64 -17.33 0.34
CA ALA A 83 2.89 -18.75 0.10
C ALA A 83 3.04 -19.15 -1.39
N TYR A 84 2.68 -18.29 -2.36
CA TYR A 84 2.84 -18.62 -3.79
C TYR A 84 4.21 -18.21 -4.39
N LEU A 85 5.23 -17.99 -3.57
CA LEU A 85 6.63 -17.89 -4.03
C LEU A 85 7.36 -19.26 -4.01
N VAL A 86 6.75 -20.33 -3.48
CA VAL A 86 7.37 -21.66 -3.34
C VAL A 86 6.47 -22.78 -3.91
N SER A 87 6.11 -22.70 -5.18
CA SER A 87 5.46 -23.84 -5.86
C SER A 87 5.94 -24.08 -7.29
N VAL A 88 7.07 -23.48 -7.68
CA VAL A 88 7.78 -23.85 -8.91
C VAL A 88 9.23 -24.16 -8.55
N THR A 89 9.43 -25.31 -7.89
CA THR A 89 10.72 -26.00 -7.82
C THR A 89 10.50 -27.43 -8.28
#